data_AF-A0A918GNR0-F1
#
_entry.id   AF-A0A918GNR0-F1
#
_cell.length_a   1.000
_cell.length_b   1.000
_cell.length_c   1.000
_cell.angle_alpha   90.00
_cell.angle_beta   90.00
_cell.angle_gamma   90.00
#
_symmetry.space_group_name_H-M   'P 1'
#
loop_
_entity.id
_entity.type
_entity.pdbx_description
1 polymer ?
#
loop_
_entity_poly.entity_id
_entity_poly.type
_entity_poly.pdbx_seq_one_letter_code
_entity_poly.pdbx_strand_id
1 'polypeptide(L)'
;MSSHKRSVPRRLAGIAALSTVAAVGAGLVLVSAPASAAAGCRVSYTLSGQWPGGFGANVTVTNLGDAISGGWTLEWEFGAGQTVQQGWNGEFSQSGSRVRVTNPGWGSSLATGASVTPGFNGTWQGSNPAPTEFRLNGTVCTGETVPTSTTTTTTTTTTTTTTTNNPPPPSGLIGWATQNGGTTGGGSATAVTVGSASALSSAVSGTNPAVVRVTSSFSCSGMLRVGSNKTILGASGATISGCGLTLSGSRNVIIRNLTFRDWDDDAINIESGSTNIWVDHNSFSSGYDGAVDIKRASDFITVSWNRISSHDKSMLLGHSDGNGSQDRGHLRVTYHHNYFDGSGTRHPRVRFGNPVHVFNNYYRDNEYGVASTMDAGVLVEGNYFENVDEPTLVGYASSDPGALVQRNNVFVGSGTPESGGSVAPIPYSYTLENAATVKSSVSAGAGAGRISV
;
A
#
# COMPACT_ATOMS: atom_id res chain seq x y z
N MET A 1 54.42 68.79 -9.62
CA MET A 1 55.69 68.70 -8.86
C MET A 1 56.26 67.30 -9.02
N SER A 2 57.32 67.18 -9.82
CA SER A 2 58.32 66.09 -9.85
C SER A 2 58.82 65.71 -8.44
N SER A 3 59.44 64.58 -8.12
CA SER A 3 59.93 63.37 -8.78
C SER A 3 60.85 62.67 -7.76
N HIS A 4 60.96 61.33 -7.80
CA HIS A 4 62.13 60.53 -7.36
C HIS A 4 62.44 60.50 -5.84
N LYS A 5 63.13 59.51 -5.24
CA LYS A 5 63.60 58.14 -5.53
C LYS A 5 64.17 57.62 -4.19
N ARG A 6 64.08 56.30 -3.98
CA ARG A 6 65.09 55.40 -3.40
C ARG A 6 65.50 55.43 -1.90
N SER A 7 65.44 54.21 -1.34
CA SER A 7 66.45 53.46 -0.55
C SER A 7 66.80 53.84 0.91
N VAL A 8 66.25 53.04 1.85
CA VAL A 8 66.89 52.19 2.90
C VAL A 8 68.42 52.36 3.05
N PRO A 9 69.05 52.51 4.26
CA PRO A 9 69.23 51.36 5.19
C PRO A 9 69.63 51.57 6.69
N ARG A 10 69.74 50.42 7.39
CA ARG A 10 70.67 50.04 8.50
C ARG A 10 70.32 50.42 9.97
N ARG A 11 69.98 49.43 10.83
CA ARG A 11 70.83 48.54 11.70
C ARG A 11 71.17 49.24 13.05
N LEU A 12 71.06 48.66 14.26
CA LEU A 12 71.52 47.36 14.79
C LEU A 12 70.97 47.06 16.21
N ALA A 13 70.88 45.75 16.52
CA ALA A 13 71.13 45.02 17.80
C ALA A 13 70.32 45.34 19.08
N GLY A 14 69.97 44.38 19.96
CA GLY A 14 70.28 42.96 20.11
C GLY A 14 69.38 42.30 21.18
N ILE A 15 68.95 41.05 20.95
CA ILE A 15 69.29 39.78 21.66
C ILE A 15 68.68 39.59 23.06
N ALA A 16 67.76 38.61 23.17
CA ALA A 16 67.62 37.52 24.16
C ALA A 16 66.16 37.00 24.14
N ALA A 17 65.78 35.73 24.28
CA ALA A 17 66.43 34.43 24.31
C ALA A 17 65.34 33.35 24.06
N LEU A 18 65.82 32.13 23.80
CA LEU A 18 65.19 30.87 23.39
C LEU A 18 63.75 30.53 23.86
N SER A 19 62.97 29.96 22.94
CA SER A 19 62.10 28.80 23.21
C SER A 19 61.97 27.97 21.93
N THR A 20 62.65 26.82 21.89
CA THR A 20 62.57 25.82 20.82
C THR A 20 61.30 24.98 20.97
N VAL A 21 60.41 25.01 19.97
CA VAL A 21 59.44 23.92 19.76
C VAL A 21 59.75 23.30 18.41
N ALA A 22 60.30 22.08 18.46
CA ALA A 22 60.48 21.22 17.32
C ALA A 22 59.11 20.81 16.77
N ALA A 23 58.72 21.35 15.62
CA ALA A 23 57.62 20.79 14.85
C ALA A 23 58.11 19.50 14.20
N VAL A 24 57.88 18.38 14.89
CA VAL A 24 58.04 17.04 14.32
C VAL A 24 57.09 16.92 13.15
N GLY A 25 57.66 16.73 11.95
CA GLY A 25 56.91 16.33 10.78
C GLY A 25 56.29 14.95 11.03
N ALA A 26 55.00 14.94 11.34
CA ALA A 26 54.17 13.78 11.08
C ALA A 26 53.59 14.01 9.68
N GLY A 27 54.16 13.33 8.68
CA GLY A 27 53.52 13.18 7.40
C GLY A 27 52.11 12.63 7.64
N LEU A 28 51.10 13.45 7.38
CA LEU A 28 49.75 12.96 7.20
C LEU A 28 49.79 12.05 5.97
N VAL A 29 49.95 10.75 6.21
CA VAL A 29 49.46 9.74 5.28
C VAL A 29 47.96 9.97 5.28
N LEU A 30 47.48 10.76 4.31
CA LEU A 30 46.10 10.68 3.88
C LEU A 30 45.94 9.25 3.43
N VAL A 31 45.42 8.39 4.31
CA VAL A 31 44.80 7.16 3.88
C VAL A 31 43.65 7.65 3.01
N SER A 32 43.86 7.66 1.70
CA SER A 32 42.78 7.72 0.75
C SER A 32 41.88 6.56 1.14
N ALA A 33 40.79 6.84 1.86
CA ALA A 33 39.66 5.94 1.88
C ALA A 33 39.44 5.52 0.42
N PRO A 34 39.17 4.23 0.13
CA PRO A 34 38.80 3.88 -1.23
C PRO A 34 37.73 4.88 -1.63
N ALA A 35 37.95 5.62 -2.71
CA ALA A 35 36.91 6.44 -3.29
C ALA A 35 35.80 5.43 -3.59
N SER A 36 34.81 5.34 -2.70
CA SER A 36 33.65 4.49 -2.90
C SER A 36 33.09 4.99 -4.21
N ALA A 37 33.22 4.21 -5.28
CA ALA A 37 32.66 4.57 -6.56
C ALA A 37 31.21 4.93 -6.28
N ALA A 38 30.84 6.19 -6.54
CA ALA A 38 29.47 6.64 -6.32
C ALA A 38 28.56 5.59 -6.98
N ALA A 39 27.57 5.08 -6.24
CA ALA A 39 26.72 4.02 -6.75
C ALA A 39 26.17 4.48 -8.11
N GLY A 40 26.49 3.77 -9.20
CA GLY A 40 26.19 4.27 -10.54
C GLY A 40 24.69 4.36 -10.77
N CYS A 41 23.97 3.33 -10.33
CA CYS A 41 22.52 3.21 -10.46
C CYS A 41 21.98 2.14 -9.51
N ARG A 42 20.66 2.16 -9.30
CA ARG A 42 19.89 1.07 -8.69
C ARG A 42 18.92 0.53 -9.73
N VAL A 43 18.80 -0.80 -9.83
CA VAL A 43 17.89 -1.44 -10.79
C VAL A 43 16.92 -2.39 -10.09
N SER A 44 15.63 -2.24 -10.44
CA SER A 44 14.59 -3.20 -10.13
C SER A 44 14.15 -3.88 -11.42
N TYR A 45 14.36 -5.20 -11.49
CA TYR A 45 13.89 -6.04 -12.59
C TYR A 45 12.68 -6.83 -12.12
N THR A 46 11.53 -6.50 -12.68
CA THR A 46 10.25 -7.06 -12.25
C THR A 46 9.58 -7.72 -13.43
N LEU A 47 9.28 -9.02 -13.33
CA LEU A 47 8.43 -9.68 -14.30
C LEU A 47 7.02 -9.08 -14.19
N SER A 48 6.54 -8.47 -15.27
CA SER A 48 5.13 -8.06 -15.38
C SER A 48 4.22 -9.27 -15.64
N GLY A 49 4.79 -10.37 -16.11
CA GLY A 49 4.14 -11.67 -16.22
C GLY A 49 5.05 -12.70 -16.89
N GLN A 50 4.74 -13.99 -16.74
CA GLN A 50 5.42 -15.06 -17.46
C GLN A 50 4.40 -16.13 -17.86
N TRP A 51 4.54 -16.67 -19.06
CA TRP A 51 3.71 -17.73 -19.63
C TRP A 51 4.59 -18.77 -20.34
N PRO A 52 4.05 -19.92 -20.77
CA PRO A 52 4.84 -20.90 -21.52
C PRO A 52 5.48 -20.27 -22.76
N GLY A 53 6.81 -20.25 -22.81
CA GLY A 53 7.59 -19.71 -23.92
C GLY A 53 7.76 -18.18 -23.94
N GLY A 54 7.12 -17.41 -23.05
CA GLY A 54 7.22 -15.95 -23.03
C GLY A 54 7.09 -15.28 -21.67
N PHE A 55 7.47 -14.01 -21.61
CA PHE A 55 7.41 -13.21 -20.39
C PHE A 55 7.36 -11.72 -20.71
N GLY A 56 6.81 -10.93 -19.80
CA GLY A 56 6.94 -9.48 -19.79
C GLY A 56 7.81 -9.05 -18.61
N ALA A 57 8.61 -8.01 -18.77
CA ALA A 57 9.42 -7.46 -17.69
C ALA A 57 9.50 -5.93 -17.77
N ASN A 58 9.54 -5.28 -16.61
CA ASN A 58 9.86 -3.88 -16.43
C ASN A 58 11.24 -3.77 -15.77
N VAL A 59 12.06 -2.84 -16.25
CA VAL A 59 13.39 -2.59 -15.70
C VAL A 59 13.44 -1.14 -15.24
N THR A 60 13.18 -0.89 -13.97
CA THR A 60 13.30 0.46 -13.39
C THR A 60 14.75 0.72 -13.05
N VAL A 61 15.35 1.73 -13.67
CA VAL A 61 16.69 2.21 -13.35
C VAL A 61 16.61 3.59 -12.71
N THR A 62 17.17 3.72 -11.51
CA THR A 62 17.36 5.00 -10.81
C THR A 62 18.82 5.42 -10.97
N ASN A 63 19.05 6.63 -11.50
CA ASN A 63 20.39 7.20 -11.56
C ASN A 63 20.81 7.66 -10.16
N LEU A 64 21.89 7.10 -9.62
CA LEU A 64 22.42 7.48 -8.32
C LEU A 64 23.72 8.31 -8.44
N GLY A 65 24.25 8.45 -9.66
CA GLY A 65 25.41 9.27 -9.97
C GLY A 65 25.05 10.64 -10.55
N ASP A 66 25.99 11.25 -11.26
CA ASP A 66 25.81 12.56 -11.90
C ASP A 66 24.68 12.55 -12.94
N ALA A 67 24.03 13.70 -13.11
CA ALA A 67 22.95 13.85 -14.06
C ALA A 67 23.40 13.55 -15.50
N ILE A 68 22.61 12.72 -16.20
CA ILE A 68 22.85 12.33 -17.60
C ILE A 68 22.04 13.26 -18.50
N SER A 69 22.69 13.90 -19.47
CA SER A 69 22.05 14.84 -20.42
C SER A 69 22.24 14.49 -21.90
N GLY A 70 23.10 13.51 -22.21
CA GLY A 70 23.46 13.10 -23.59
C GLY A 70 22.85 11.79 -24.07
N GLY A 71 21.82 11.29 -23.37
CA GLY A 71 21.25 9.97 -23.60
C GLY A 71 21.70 8.95 -22.57
N TRP A 72 20.82 7.98 -22.29
CA TRP A 72 21.10 6.86 -21.40
C TRP A 72 21.01 5.55 -22.18
N THR A 73 21.90 4.63 -21.83
CA THR A 73 21.94 3.26 -22.32
C THR A 73 21.91 2.33 -21.12
N LEU A 74 20.93 1.44 -21.07
CA LEU A 74 20.83 0.36 -20.08
C LEU A 74 21.20 -0.97 -20.75
N GLU A 75 22.09 -1.74 -20.12
CA GLU A 75 22.54 -3.04 -20.63
C GLU A 75 22.45 -4.12 -19.56
N TRP A 76 22.12 -5.34 -19.97
CA TRP A 76 22.22 -6.56 -19.16
C TRP A 76 22.41 -7.79 -20.04
N GLU A 77 22.67 -8.94 -19.41
CA GLU A 77 22.76 -10.23 -20.10
C GLU A 77 21.74 -11.22 -19.54
N PHE A 78 21.12 -11.99 -20.44
CA PHE A 78 20.25 -13.10 -20.09
C PHE A 78 21.05 -14.40 -19.89
N GLY A 79 20.80 -15.09 -18.79
CA GLY A 79 21.55 -16.29 -18.40
C GLY A 79 21.01 -17.62 -18.94
N ALA A 80 19.80 -17.67 -19.50
CA ALA A 80 19.13 -18.91 -19.90
C ALA A 80 18.48 -18.84 -21.30
N GLY A 81 19.11 -18.12 -22.23
CA GLY A 81 18.67 -18.07 -23.63
C GLY A 81 17.40 -17.25 -23.87
N GLN A 82 17.04 -16.34 -22.96
CA GLN A 82 15.90 -15.47 -23.15
C GLN A 82 16.15 -14.44 -24.27
N THR A 83 15.10 -14.07 -25.00
CA THR A 83 15.17 -13.05 -26.05
C THR A 83 14.07 -12.00 -25.92
N VAL A 84 14.37 -10.74 -26.20
CA VAL A 84 13.41 -9.65 -26.29
C VAL A 84 12.69 -9.70 -27.64
N GLN A 85 11.37 -9.58 -27.63
CA GLN A 85 10.54 -9.55 -28.83
C GLN A 85 10.10 -8.12 -29.17
N GLN A 86 9.61 -7.38 -28.17
CA GLN A 86 9.15 -6.00 -28.33
C GLN A 86 9.34 -5.24 -27.03
N GLY A 87 9.83 -4.00 -27.10
CA GLY A 87 9.99 -3.13 -25.95
C GLY A 87 9.26 -1.79 -26.10
N TRP A 88 9.11 -1.08 -24.98
CA TRP A 88 8.54 0.26 -24.89
C TRP A 88 9.29 1.10 -23.85
N ASN A 89 9.09 2.42 -23.89
CA ASN A 89 9.82 3.40 -23.06
C ASN A 89 11.36 3.29 -23.16
N GLY A 90 11.83 2.80 -24.31
CA GLY A 90 13.23 2.60 -24.66
C GLY A 90 13.32 1.91 -26.03
N GLU A 91 14.45 2.08 -26.70
CA GLU A 91 14.75 1.42 -27.97
C GLU A 91 15.60 0.17 -27.68
N PHE A 92 15.03 -1.00 -27.93
CA PHE A 92 15.64 -2.28 -27.57
C PHE A 92 16.41 -2.90 -28.73
N SER A 93 17.58 -3.44 -28.43
CA SER A 93 18.36 -4.29 -29.33
C SER A 93 18.96 -5.45 -28.54
N GLN A 94 19.11 -6.60 -29.18
CA GLN A 94 19.72 -7.77 -28.56
C GLN A 94 20.68 -8.45 -29.52
N SER A 95 21.87 -8.83 -29.01
CA SER A 95 22.85 -9.65 -29.71
C SER A 95 23.31 -10.77 -28.79
N GLY A 96 23.00 -12.02 -29.14
CA GLY A 96 23.19 -13.16 -28.24
C GLY A 96 22.43 -12.96 -26.91
N SER A 97 23.12 -13.14 -25.79
CA SER A 97 22.57 -12.92 -24.44
C SER A 97 22.43 -11.44 -24.06
N ARG A 98 23.13 -10.53 -24.76
CA ARG A 98 23.24 -9.12 -24.37
C ARG A 98 22.07 -8.31 -24.90
N VAL A 99 21.34 -7.68 -23.99
CA VAL A 99 20.29 -6.70 -24.29
C VAL A 99 20.81 -5.30 -24.04
N ARG A 100 20.50 -4.39 -24.97
CA ARG A 100 20.80 -2.96 -24.88
C ARG A 100 19.53 -2.16 -25.12
N VAL A 101 19.24 -1.23 -24.21
CA VAL A 101 18.12 -0.29 -24.29
C VAL A 101 18.65 1.13 -24.30
N THR A 102 18.39 1.88 -25.37
CA THR A 102 18.71 3.31 -25.43
C THR A 102 17.47 4.15 -25.14
N ASN A 103 17.70 5.38 -24.67
CA ASN A 103 16.63 6.33 -24.45
C ASN A 103 15.79 6.55 -25.72
N PRO A 104 14.47 6.72 -25.59
CA PRO A 104 13.67 7.17 -26.73
C PRO A 104 14.06 8.60 -27.12
N GLY A 105 13.79 9.01 -28.36
CA GLY A 105 14.13 10.35 -28.88
C GLY A 105 13.59 11.54 -28.06
N TRP A 106 12.58 11.31 -27.22
CA TRP A 106 11.96 12.32 -26.34
C TRP A 106 12.46 12.30 -24.88
N GLY A 107 13.32 11.36 -24.50
CA GLY A 107 13.65 11.09 -23.09
C GLY A 107 15.14 10.90 -22.81
N SER A 108 16.01 11.76 -23.34
CA SER A 108 17.48 11.62 -23.30
C SER A 108 18.15 12.03 -21.98
N SER A 109 17.43 12.69 -21.07
CA SER A 109 17.98 13.12 -19.78
C SER A 109 17.52 12.23 -18.62
N LEU A 110 18.42 11.99 -17.67
CA LEU A 110 18.14 11.27 -16.43
C LEU A 110 18.91 11.94 -15.28
N ALA A 111 18.24 12.82 -14.55
CA ALA A 111 18.83 13.53 -13.42
C ALA A 111 19.25 12.59 -12.27
N THR A 112 20.14 13.05 -11.39
CA THR A 112 20.47 12.35 -10.15
C THR A 112 19.20 12.13 -9.31
N GLY A 113 18.98 10.89 -8.88
CA GLY A 113 17.80 10.45 -8.14
C GLY A 113 16.56 10.17 -9.01
N ALA A 114 16.57 10.54 -10.29
CA ALA A 114 15.45 10.27 -11.19
C ALA A 114 15.47 8.82 -11.68
N SER A 115 14.30 8.33 -12.11
CA SER A 115 14.14 6.96 -12.62
C SER A 115 13.46 6.93 -13.98
N VAL A 116 13.81 5.92 -14.77
CA VAL A 116 13.08 5.52 -15.98
C VAL A 116 12.76 4.03 -15.90
N THR A 117 11.67 3.63 -16.54
CA THR A 117 11.18 2.24 -16.50
C THR A 117 10.85 1.76 -17.92
N PRO A 118 11.87 1.39 -18.72
CA PRO A 118 11.66 0.60 -19.93
C PRO A 118 11.01 -0.74 -19.59
N GLY A 119 10.11 -1.20 -20.44
CA GLY A 119 9.48 -2.52 -20.33
C GLY A 119 9.54 -3.26 -21.66
N PHE A 120 9.43 -4.59 -21.61
CA PHE A 120 9.46 -5.43 -22.79
C PHE A 120 8.72 -6.74 -22.61
N ASN A 121 8.31 -7.34 -23.74
CA ASN A 121 7.93 -8.73 -23.85
C ASN A 121 9.10 -9.52 -24.46
N GLY A 122 9.39 -10.69 -23.91
CA GLY A 122 10.43 -11.60 -24.36
C GLY A 122 9.96 -13.06 -24.41
N THR A 123 10.84 -13.93 -24.90
CA THR A 123 10.67 -15.38 -24.95
C THR A 123 11.74 -16.09 -24.14
N TRP A 124 11.42 -17.25 -23.57
CA TRP A 124 12.34 -18.07 -22.79
C TRP A 124 12.14 -19.55 -23.14
N GLN A 125 13.17 -20.37 -22.93
CA GLN A 125 13.08 -21.82 -23.07
C GLN A 125 13.65 -22.49 -21.82
N GLY A 126 12.91 -23.44 -21.24
CA GLY A 126 13.34 -24.20 -20.06
C GLY A 126 13.30 -23.43 -18.73
N SER A 127 14.00 -22.30 -18.62
CA SER A 127 13.99 -21.43 -17.43
C SER A 127 14.05 -19.94 -17.78
N ASN A 128 13.63 -19.08 -16.84
CA ASN A 128 13.67 -17.62 -16.98
C ASN A 128 14.23 -16.94 -15.71
N PRO A 129 15.53 -17.11 -15.40
CA PRO A 129 16.15 -16.40 -14.29
C PRO A 129 16.26 -14.89 -14.60
N ALA A 130 16.02 -14.07 -13.58
CA ALA A 130 16.25 -12.63 -13.68
C ALA A 130 17.75 -12.33 -13.91
N PRO A 131 18.10 -11.30 -14.71
CA PRO A 131 19.47 -10.83 -14.84
C PRO A 131 20.02 -10.34 -13.49
N THR A 132 21.30 -10.61 -13.23
CA THR A 132 21.95 -10.28 -11.96
C THR A 132 22.85 -9.06 -12.04
N GLU A 133 23.20 -8.60 -13.24
CA GLU A 133 24.04 -7.41 -13.45
C GLU A 133 23.40 -6.50 -14.49
N PHE A 134 23.35 -5.20 -14.18
CA PHE A 134 22.90 -4.14 -15.07
C PHE A 134 23.96 -3.05 -15.17
N ARG A 135 24.06 -2.41 -16.33
CA ARG A 135 24.95 -1.27 -16.57
C ARG A 135 24.18 -0.08 -17.11
N LEU A 136 24.38 1.09 -16.51
CA LEU A 136 23.89 2.38 -17.02
C LEU A 136 25.07 3.16 -17.61
N ASN A 137 25.03 3.44 -18.91
CA ASN A 137 26.11 4.08 -19.66
C ASN A 137 27.49 3.41 -19.44
N GLY A 138 27.51 2.07 -19.39
CA GLY A 138 28.72 1.26 -19.17
C GLY A 138 29.10 1.05 -17.70
N THR A 139 28.55 1.84 -16.77
CA THR A 139 28.81 1.74 -15.33
C THR A 139 27.91 0.70 -14.68
N VAL A 140 28.47 -0.24 -13.92
CA VAL A 140 27.70 -1.26 -13.18
C VAL A 140 26.78 -0.61 -12.15
N CYS A 141 25.52 -1.03 -12.12
CA CYS A 141 24.58 -0.63 -11.08
C CYS A 141 24.89 -1.38 -9.77
N THR A 142 25.39 -0.66 -8.77
CA THR A 142 25.77 -1.21 -7.45
C THR A 142 24.78 -0.87 -6.33
N GLY A 143 23.72 -0.09 -6.60
CA GLY A 143 22.59 0.04 -5.68
C GLY A 143 21.74 -1.23 -5.72
N GLU A 144 21.38 -1.79 -4.57
CA GLU A 144 20.76 -3.14 -4.42
C GLU A 144 19.87 -3.51 -5.62
N THR A 145 20.34 -4.48 -6.40
CA THR A 145 19.56 -5.10 -7.46
C THR A 145 18.58 -6.08 -6.82
N VAL A 146 17.28 -5.86 -6.97
CA VAL A 146 16.24 -6.74 -6.41
C VAL A 146 15.63 -7.58 -7.55
N PRO A 147 16.09 -8.81 -7.77
CA PRO A 147 15.39 -9.78 -8.61
C PRO A 147 14.30 -10.48 -7.77
N THR A 148 13.03 -10.34 -8.16
CA THR A 148 11.93 -11.12 -7.58
C THR A 148 11.67 -12.36 -8.44
N SER A 149 11.95 -13.56 -7.88
CA SER A 149 11.72 -14.84 -8.55
C SER A 149 10.32 -15.38 -8.22
N THR A 150 9.56 -15.83 -9.21
CA THR A 150 8.26 -16.49 -9.04
C THR A 150 8.42 -18.01 -9.18
N THR A 151 8.04 -18.75 -8.14
CA THR A 151 8.11 -20.22 -8.06
C THR A 151 7.19 -20.89 -9.10
N THR A 152 7.73 -21.86 -9.85
CA THR A 152 7.03 -22.69 -10.84
C THR A 152 6.19 -23.77 -10.14
N THR A 153 4.91 -23.89 -10.50
CA THR A 153 4.08 -25.07 -10.14
C THR A 153 3.62 -25.77 -11.42
N THR A 154 3.95 -27.06 -11.52
CA THR A 154 3.60 -28.00 -12.59
C THR A 154 2.08 -28.28 -12.59
N THR A 155 1.43 -28.21 -13.76
CA THR A 155 -0.01 -28.49 -13.92
C THR A 155 -0.24 -29.83 -14.63
N THR A 156 -1.14 -30.65 -14.08
CA THR A 156 -1.81 -31.76 -14.80
C THR A 156 -3.19 -31.28 -15.28
N THR A 157 -3.52 -31.72 -16.49
CA THR A 157 -4.62 -31.39 -17.42
C THR A 157 -6.05 -31.41 -16.85
N THR A 158 -6.89 -30.41 -17.20
CA THR A 158 -8.02 -30.50 -18.17
C THR A 158 -9.12 -29.45 -17.89
N THR A 159 -9.63 -28.88 -18.99
CA THR A 159 -10.94 -28.23 -19.23
C THR A 159 -10.97 -26.71 -19.23
N THR A 160 -11.22 -26.22 -20.44
CA THR A 160 -11.47 -24.83 -20.85
C THR A 160 -12.64 -24.21 -20.10
N THR A 161 -12.35 -23.15 -19.34
CA THR A 161 -13.32 -22.09 -19.04
C THR A 161 -12.59 -20.76 -19.15
N THR A 162 -13.14 -19.87 -19.97
CA THR A 162 -12.77 -18.48 -20.13
C THR A 162 -12.59 -17.78 -18.78
N THR A 163 -11.38 -17.33 -18.46
CA THR A 163 -11.12 -16.44 -17.32
C THR A 163 -10.27 -15.25 -17.77
N THR A 164 -10.82 -14.06 -17.54
CA THR A 164 -10.19 -12.75 -17.67
C THR A 164 -8.91 -12.67 -16.83
N ASN A 165 -7.75 -12.40 -17.47
CA ASN A 165 -6.46 -12.24 -16.80
C ASN A 165 -6.45 -10.92 -16.02
N ASN A 166 -6.72 -11.02 -14.72
CA ASN A 166 -6.59 -9.93 -13.77
C ASN A 166 -5.31 -10.11 -12.96
N PRO A 167 -4.51 -9.04 -12.72
CA PRO A 167 -3.38 -9.12 -11.81
C PRO A 167 -3.87 -9.51 -10.39
N PRO A 168 -3.09 -10.29 -9.63
CA PRO A 168 -3.45 -10.63 -8.27
C PRO A 168 -3.50 -9.36 -7.38
N PRO A 169 -4.40 -9.33 -6.40
CA PRO A 169 -4.47 -8.34 -5.32
C PRO A 169 -3.10 -7.90 -4.76
N PRO A 170 -2.90 -6.62 -4.38
CA PRO A 170 -1.76 -6.21 -3.57
C PRO A 170 -1.73 -7.00 -2.26
N SER A 171 -0.60 -7.63 -1.94
CA SER A 171 -0.39 -8.31 -0.66
C SER A 171 0.14 -7.34 0.38
N GLY A 172 -0.58 -7.17 1.50
CA GLY A 172 -0.10 -6.43 2.66
C GLY A 172 -1.00 -5.26 3.06
N LEU A 173 -0.70 -4.67 4.22
CA LEU A 173 -1.42 -3.52 4.75
C LEU A 173 -1.05 -2.25 3.98
N ILE A 174 -2.05 -1.56 3.44
CA ILE A 174 -1.91 -0.24 2.80
C ILE A 174 -2.81 0.76 3.54
N GLY A 175 -2.41 2.03 3.54
CA GLY A 175 -3.27 3.12 3.98
C GLY A 175 -3.04 3.56 5.43
N TRP A 176 -4.06 4.16 6.02
CA TRP A 176 -3.96 4.89 7.27
C TRP A 176 -3.47 4.06 8.45
N ALA A 177 -3.74 2.75 8.49
CA ALA A 177 -3.22 1.88 9.54
C ALA A 177 -1.69 1.63 9.45
N THR A 178 -1.02 2.02 8.36
CA THR A 178 0.46 2.05 8.26
C THR A 178 1.08 3.27 8.96
N GLN A 179 0.29 4.31 9.17
CA GLN A 179 0.74 5.56 9.78
C GLN A 179 0.75 5.45 11.31
N ASN A 180 1.18 6.49 12.01
CA ASN A 180 1.18 6.51 13.48
C ASN A 180 1.90 5.31 14.14
N GLY A 181 3.05 4.91 13.58
CA GLY A 181 3.84 3.76 14.04
C GLY A 181 3.36 2.40 13.53
N GLY A 182 2.33 2.36 12.68
CA GLY A 182 1.89 1.15 11.98
C GLY A 182 1.02 0.21 12.81
N THR A 183 0.62 -0.89 12.17
CA THR A 183 -0.24 -1.94 12.74
C THR A 183 0.40 -3.31 12.51
N THR A 184 0.77 -3.97 13.60
CA THR A 184 1.43 -5.28 13.63
C THR A 184 0.65 -6.34 14.43
N GLY A 185 -0.42 -5.93 15.12
CA GLY A 185 -1.27 -6.79 15.92
C GLY A 185 -0.51 -7.47 17.05
N GLY A 186 -0.67 -8.79 17.16
CA GLY A 186 0.05 -9.66 18.09
C GLY A 186 1.52 -9.89 17.74
N GLY A 187 2.01 -9.35 16.62
CA GLY A 187 3.39 -9.49 16.18
C GLY A 187 3.79 -10.96 15.96
N SER A 188 4.93 -11.34 16.52
CA SER A 188 5.48 -12.70 16.44
C SER A 188 5.10 -13.59 17.62
N ALA A 189 4.07 -13.23 18.40
CA ALA A 189 3.62 -14.06 19.51
C ALA A 189 3.17 -15.44 19.01
N THR A 190 3.46 -16.49 19.79
CA THR A 190 2.99 -17.85 19.49
C THR A 190 1.47 -17.87 19.41
N ALA A 191 0.94 -18.45 18.34
CA ALA A 191 -0.49 -18.50 18.13
C ALA A 191 -1.20 -19.39 19.16
N VAL A 192 -2.24 -18.87 19.78
CA VAL A 192 -3.19 -19.63 20.61
C VAL A 192 -4.41 -19.95 19.76
N THR A 193 -4.87 -21.19 19.83
CA THR A 193 -6.07 -21.64 19.11
C THR A 193 -7.30 -21.54 20.00
N VAL A 194 -8.40 -21.03 19.44
CA VAL A 194 -9.69 -20.94 20.11
C VAL A 194 -10.81 -21.53 19.24
N GLY A 195 -11.84 -22.06 19.89
CA GLY A 195 -13.02 -22.66 19.25
C GLY A 195 -14.34 -22.33 19.94
N SER A 196 -14.34 -21.35 20.85
CA SER A 196 -15.55 -20.88 21.54
C SER A 196 -15.46 -19.38 21.83
N ALA A 197 -16.61 -18.76 22.06
CA ALA A 197 -16.69 -17.33 22.39
C ALA A 197 -15.97 -16.98 23.71
N SER A 198 -16.07 -17.84 24.72
CA SER A 198 -15.39 -17.65 26.00
C SER A 198 -13.86 -17.71 25.83
N ALA A 199 -13.35 -18.69 25.09
CA ALA A 199 -11.92 -18.82 24.81
C ALA A 199 -11.41 -17.63 23.99
N LEU A 200 -12.17 -17.20 22.98
CA LEU A 200 -11.85 -16.00 22.21
C LEU A 200 -11.78 -14.77 23.13
N SER A 201 -12.83 -14.52 23.91
CA SER A 201 -12.92 -13.37 24.82
C SER A 201 -11.75 -13.32 25.80
N SER A 202 -11.34 -14.45 26.38
CA SER A 202 -10.17 -14.49 27.26
C SER A 202 -8.88 -14.15 26.50
N ALA A 203 -8.65 -14.75 25.33
CA ALA A 203 -7.42 -14.59 24.55
C ALA A 203 -7.23 -13.18 23.98
N VAL A 204 -8.32 -12.47 23.68
CA VAL A 204 -8.30 -11.14 23.06
C VAL A 204 -8.39 -9.99 24.06
N SER A 205 -8.50 -10.29 25.36
CA SER A 205 -8.56 -9.27 26.41
C SER A 205 -7.18 -8.63 26.70
N GLY A 206 -7.20 -7.49 27.41
CA GLY A 206 -5.99 -6.82 27.89
C GLY A 206 -5.05 -6.31 26.80
N THR A 207 -3.83 -5.94 27.19
CA THR A 207 -2.87 -5.23 26.31
C THR A 207 -1.68 -6.07 25.86
N ASN A 208 -1.50 -7.28 26.41
CA ASN A 208 -0.39 -8.15 26.04
C ASN A 208 -0.52 -8.60 24.57
N PRO A 209 0.58 -8.62 23.79
CA PRO A 209 0.56 -9.12 22.43
C PRO A 209 0.05 -10.57 22.35
N ALA A 210 -0.90 -10.84 21.46
CA ALA A 210 -1.39 -12.20 21.21
C ALA A 210 -1.81 -12.41 19.75
N VAL A 211 -1.43 -13.57 19.21
CA VAL A 211 -1.97 -14.09 17.95
C VAL A 211 -2.99 -15.17 18.31
N VAL A 212 -4.24 -14.96 17.91
CA VAL A 212 -5.39 -15.81 18.24
C VAL A 212 -5.96 -16.39 16.95
N ARG A 213 -5.86 -17.72 16.80
CA ARG A 213 -6.40 -18.46 15.66
C ARG A 213 -7.77 -19.01 16.01
N VAL A 214 -8.81 -18.52 15.35
CA VAL A 214 -10.18 -19.04 15.47
C VAL A 214 -10.33 -20.21 14.50
N THR A 215 -10.47 -21.43 15.01
CA THR A 215 -10.45 -22.65 14.18
C THR A 215 -11.80 -23.34 14.03
N SER A 216 -12.75 -22.99 14.89
CA SER A 216 -14.11 -23.54 14.87
C SER A 216 -15.13 -22.41 14.80
N SER A 217 -16.24 -22.67 14.13
CA SER A 217 -17.41 -21.79 14.19
C SER A 217 -18.11 -21.92 15.53
N PHE A 218 -18.60 -20.81 16.07
CA PHE A 218 -19.38 -20.78 17.30
C PHE A 218 -20.41 -19.66 17.28
N SER A 219 -21.42 -19.79 18.14
CA SER A 219 -22.42 -18.76 18.39
C SER A 219 -22.19 -18.08 19.73
N CYS A 220 -22.61 -16.83 19.83
CA CYS A 220 -22.48 -15.94 20.98
C CYS A 220 -23.57 -14.87 20.94
N SER A 221 -23.56 -13.94 21.90
CA SER A 221 -24.41 -12.75 21.91
C SER A 221 -23.63 -11.53 22.42
N GLY A 222 -24.07 -10.34 22.05
CA GLY A 222 -23.50 -9.07 22.46
C GLY A 222 -22.17 -8.74 21.79
N MET A 223 -21.33 -7.98 22.48
CA MET A 223 -20.04 -7.51 21.95
C MET A 223 -18.88 -8.05 22.77
N LEU A 224 -18.02 -8.86 22.14
CA LEU A 224 -16.79 -9.33 22.78
C LEU A 224 -15.74 -8.23 22.75
N ARG A 225 -15.26 -7.81 23.92
CA ARG A 225 -14.24 -6.75 24.02
C ARG A 225 -12.87 -7.27 23.61
N VAL A 226 -12.31 -6.64 22.59
CA VAL A 226 -10.92 -6.85 22.13
C VAL A 226 -10.06 -5.73 22.70
N GLY A 227 -8.93 -6.09 23.31
CA GLY A 227 -7.93 -5.13 23.78
C GLY A 227 -6.81 -4.89 22.76
N SER A 228 -5.73 -4.23 23.19
CA SER A 228 -4.62 -3.83 22.31
C SER A 228 -3.67 -4.97 21.95
N ASN A 229 -2.92 -4.81 20.86
CA ASN A 229 -1.85 -5.72 20.41
C ASN A 229 -2.37 -7.12 20.07
N LYS A 230 -3.45 -7.22 19.29
CA LYS A 230 -4.09 -8.49 18.95
C LYS A 230 -4.03 -8.76 17.47
N THR A 231 -3.74 -10.00 17.10
CA THR A 231 -4.06 -10.52 15.76
C THR A 231 -5.09 -11.61 15.94
N ILE A 232 -6.31 -11.38 15.45
CA ILE A 232 -7.38 -12.38 15.43
C ILE A 232 -7.49 -12.88 13.99
N LEU A 233 -7.24 -14.16 13.80
CA LEU A 233 -7.13 -14.79 12.48
C LEU A 233 -8.08 -15.98 12.39
N GLY A 234 -9.04 -15.92 11.48
CA GLY A 234 -9.91 -17.06 11.19
C GLY A 234 -9.20 -18.12 10.36
N ALA A 235 -9.40 -19.39 10.68
CA ALA A 235 -9.19 -20.49 9.75
C ALA A 235 -10.24 -20.42 8.62
N SER A 236 -9.98 -21.10 7.49
CA SER A 236 -10.97 -21.17 6.40
C SER A 236 -12.31 -21.71 6.92
N GLY A 237 -13.37 -20.93 6.76
CA GLY A 237 -14.73 -21.25 7.23
C GLY A 237 -15.04 -20.92 8.70
N ALA A 238 -14.07 -20.39 9.47
CA ALA A 238 -14.31 -19.99 10.86
C ALA A 238 -15.34 -18.85 10.95
N THR A 239 -16.48 -19.14 11.60
CA THR A 239 -17.61 -18.22 11.70
C THR A 239 -17.89 -17.81 13.15
N ILE A 240 -17.97 -16.51 13.39
CA ILE A 240 -18.52 -15.91 14.61
C ILE A 240 -19.96 -15.52 14.31
N SER A 241 -20.91 -16.16 14.99
CA SER A 241 -22.35 -15.94 14.76
C SER A 241 -23.03 -15.40 16.02
N GLY A 242 -23.98 -14.48 15.89
CA GLY A 242 -24.77 -13.99 17.01
C GLY A 242 -24.15 -12.83 17.81
N CYS A 243 -22.86 -12.57 17.66
CA CYS A 243 -22.15 -11.51 18.36
C CYS A 243 -21.14 -10.77 17.48
N GLY A 244 -20.70 -9.61 17.94
CA GLY A 244 -19.64 -8.83 17.32
C GLY A 244 -18.40 -8.64 18.19
N LEU A 245 -17.43 -7.89 17.67
CA LEU A 245 -16.23 -7.46 18.38
C LEU A 245 -16.27 -5.96 18.65
N THR A 246 -16.01 -5.55 19.89
CA THR A 246 -15.84 -4.12 20.24
C THR A 246 -14.40 -3.80 20.61
N LEU A 247 -13.86 -2.77 19.97
CA LEU A 247 -12.55 -2.18 20.21
C LEU A 247 -12.79 -0.78 20.76
N SER A 248 -12.76 -0.65 22.08
CA SER A 248 -13.00 0.61 22.78
C SER A 248 -11.71 1.06 23.47
N GLY A 249 -11.06 2.10 22.92
CA GLY A 249 -9.74 2.57 23.37
C GLY A 249 -8.60 1.58 23.11
N SER A 250 -8.75 0.72 22.10
CA SER A 250 -7.75 -0.30 21.74
C SER A 250 -6.80 0.19 20.66
N ARG A 251 -5.58 -0.32 20.68
CA ARG A 251 -4.55 0.03 19.69
C ARG A 251 -3.87 -1.19 19.11
N ASN A 252 -3.46 -1.11 17.85
CA ASN A 252 -2.62 -2.12 17.21
C ASN A 252 -3.33 -3.47 17.14
N VAL A 253 -4.42 -3.55 16.37
CA VAL A 253 -5.23 -4.77 16.24
C VAL A 253 -5.43 -5.15 14.78
N ILE A 254 -5.29 -6.44 14.48
CA ILE A 254 -5.58 -7.05 13.18
C ILE A 254 -6.75 -8.02 13.36
N ILE A 255 -7.81 -7.86 12.56
CA ILE A 255 -8.97 -8.76 12.50
C ILE A 255 -9.07 -9.27 11.08
N ARG A 256 -8.82 -10.57 10.88
CA ARG A 256 -8.55 -11.08 9.55
C ARG A 256 -9.11 -12.47 9.28
N ASN A 257 -9.60 -12.69 8.06
CA ASN A 257 -10.06 -13.99 7.56
C ASN A 257 -11.21 -14.64 8.35
N LEU A 258 -12.09 -13.83 8.96
CA LEU A 258 -13.24 -14.30 9.72
C LEU A 258 -14.55 -14.12 8.95
N THR A 259 -15.48 -15.05 9.15
CA THR A 259 -16.88 -14.83 8.76
C THR A 259 -17.67 -14.36 9.98
N PHE A 260 -18.38 -13.26 9.84
CA PHE A 260 -19.35 -12.76 10.82
C PHE A 260 -20.77 -12.94 10.27
N ARG A 261 -21.67 -13.50 11.08
CA ARG A 261 -23.09 -13.61 10.73
C ARG A 261 -23.98 -13.29 11.92
N ASP A 262 -25.20 -12.82 11.63
CA ASP A 262 -26.30 -12.79 12.59
C ASP A 262 -25.98 -12.02 13.89
N TRP A 263 -25.08 -11.04 13.85
CA TRP A 263 -24.72 -10.26 15.04
C TRP A 263 -25.89 -9.38 15.49
N ASP A 264 -26.02 -9.17 16.80
CA ASP A 264 -27.14 -8.48 17.45
C ASP A 264 -26.94 -6.97 17.64
N ASP A 265 -25.73 -6.45 17.39
CA ASP A 265 -25.37 -5.03 17.38
C ASP A 265 -24.59 -4.67 16.09
N ASP A 266 -23.27 -4.45 16.18
CA ASP A 266 -22.34 -4.32 15.05
C ASP A 266 -21.47 -5.59 14.92
N ALA A 267 -21.02 -5.97 13.72
CA ALA A 267 -20.07 -7.11 13.62
C ALA A 267 -18.70 -6.72 14.19
N ILE A 268 -18.23 -5.52 13.83
CA ILE A 268 -17.02 -4.90 14.38
C ILE A 268 -17.32 -3.43 14.69
N ASN A 269 -17.26 -3.07 15.98
CA ASN A 269 -17.38 -1.70 16.46
C ASN A 269 -16.00 -1.21 16.94
N ILE A 270 -15.48 -0.15 16.33
CA ILE A 270 -14.22 0.51 16.68
C ILE A 270 -14.52 1.91 17.19
N GLU A 271 -14.27 2.15 18.47
CA GLU A 271 -14.67 3.39 19.11
C GLU A 271 -13.72 3.88 20.21
N SER A 272 -14.06 5.06 20.75
CA SER A 272 -13.46 5.64 21.94
C SER A 272 -11.95 5.83 21.82
N GLY A 273 -11.50 6.42 20.71
CA GLY A 273 -10.09 6.71 20.47
C GLY A 273 -9.25 5.48 20.10
N SER A 274 -9.88 4.41 19.60
CA SER A 274 -9.15 3.24 19.12
C SER A 274 -8.29 3.59 17.88
N THR A 275 -7.06 3.07 17.81
CA THR A 275 -6.11 3.46 16.74
C THR A 275 -5.29 2.31 16.16
N ASN A 276 -4.79 2.48 14.94
CA ASN A 276 -3.91 1.49 14.29
C ASN A 276 -4.59 0.11 14.21
N ILE A 277 -5.68 0.03 13.45
CA ILE A 277 -6.48 -1.19 13.30
C ILE A 277 -6.57 -1.58 11.83
N TRP A 278 -6.45 -2.87 11.56
CA TRP A 278 -6.59 -3.45 10.24
C TRP A 278 -7.70 -4.51 10.22
N VAL A 279 -8.75 -4.25 9.44
CA VAL A 279 -9.87 -5.17 9.21
C VAL A 279 -9.74 -5.72 7.79
N ASP A 280 -9.31 -6.97 7.64
CA ASP A 280 -8.86 -7.51 6.36
C ASP A 280 -9.46 -8.86 5.99
N HIS A 281 -9.89 -9.06 4.74
CA HIS A 281 -10.36 -10.37 4.26
C HIS A 281 -11.45 -11.01 5.12
N ASN A 282 -12.37 -10.22 5.69
CA ASN A 282 -13.50 -10.75 6.44
C ASN A 282 -14.76 -10.80 5.57
N SER A 283 -15.69 -11.68 5.93
CA SER A 283 -17.01 -11.77 5.30
C SER A 283 -18.10 -11.42 6.31
N PHE A 284 -19.02 -10.55 5.91
CA PHE A 284 -20.11 -10.03 6.73
C PHE A 284 -21.46 -10.23 6.05
N SER A 285 -22.45 -10.69 6.80
CA SER A 285 -23.80 -10.90 6.29
C SER A 285 -24.84 -11.08 7.39
N SER A 286 -26.10 -10.78 7.09
CA SER A 286 -27.26 -11.13 7.93
C SER A 286 -27.26 -10.52 9.34
N GLY A 287 -26.53 -9.43 9.56
CA GLY A 287 -26.50 -8.76 10.87
C GLY A 287 -27.63 -7.75 11.12
N TYR A 288 -27.75 -7.30 12.37
CA TYR A 288 -28.76 -6.36 12.84
C TYR A 288 -28.43 -4.88 12.57
N ASP A 289 -27.28 -4.37 13.02
CA ASP A 289 -26.84 -2.98 12.77
C ASP A 289 -25.69 -2.89 11.77
N GLY A 290 -24.54 -2.31 12.12
CA GLY A 290 -23.42 -2.09 11.21
C GLY A 290 -22.57 -3.34 10.97
N ALA A 291 -21.99 -3.52 9.77
CA ALA A 291 -20.93 -4.51 9.60
C ALA A 291 -19.62 -4.01 10.24
N VAL A 292 -19.15 -2.82 9.83
CA VAL A 292 -17.95 -2.20 10.42
C VAL A 292 -18.21 -0.74 10.76
N ASP A 293 -18.32 -0.46 12.05
CA ASP A 293 -18.60 0.87 12.59
C ASP A 293 -17.34 1.47 13.20
N ILE A 294 -16.99 2.70 12.81
CA ILE A 294 -15.81 3.42 13.29
C ILE A 294 -16.24 4.80 13.78
N LYS A 295 -16.11 5.06 15.08
CA LYS A 295 -16.68 6.25 15.72
C LYS A 295 -15.83 6.80 16.86
N ARG A 296 -16.23 7.97 17.39
CA ARG A 296 -15.73 8.55 18.64
C ARG A 296 -14.21 8.71 18.67
N ALA A 297 -13.69 9.55 17.80
CA ALA A 297 -12.26 9.87 17.65
C ALA A 297 -11.33 8.66 17.36
N SER A 298 -11.87 7.53 16.91
CA SER A 298 -11.03 6.44 16.41
C SER A 298 -10.26 6.87 15.16
N ASP A 299 -9.08 6.29 14.91
CA ASP A 299 -8.16 6.87 13.93
C ASP A 299 -7.11 5.89 13.40
N PHE A 300 -6.51 6.19 12.25
CA PHE A 300 -5.48 5.35 11.63
C PHE A 300 -5.93 3.91 11.36
N ILE A 301 -6.99 3.76 10.56
CA ILE A 301 -7.63 2.46 10.32
C ILE A 301 -7.60 2.13 8.83
N THR A 302 -7.40 0.84 8.50
CA THR A 302 -7.57 0.31 7.14
C THR A 302 -8.61 -0.79 7.18
N VAL A 303 -9.57 -0.72 6.28
CA VAL A 303 -10.59 -1.73 6.03
C VAL A 303 -10.41 -2.22 4.59
N SER A 304 -9.90 -3.44 4.41
CA SER A 304 -9.52 -3.94 3.09
C SER A 304 -9.96 -5.35 2.78
N TRP A 305 -10.20 -5.64 1.51
CA TRP A 305 -10.48 -7.00 1.04
C TRP A 305 -11.66 -7.69 1.73
N ASN A 306 -12.57 -6.95 2.35
CA ASN A 306 -13.73 -7.53 3.02
C ASN A 306 -14.87 -7.72 2.02
N ARG A 307 -15.74 -8.70 2.26
CA ARG A 307 -16.99 -8.86 1.50
C ARG A 307 -18.18 -8.65 2.41
N ILE A 308 -19.10 -7.78 2.01
CA ILE A 308 -20.39 -7.58 2.66
C ILE A 308 -21.47 -8.02 1.69
N SER A 309 -22.40 -8.85 2.16
CA SER A 309 -23.49 -9.39 1.33
C SER A 309 -24.72 -9.68 2.19
N SER A 310 -25.92 -9.65 1.61
CA SER A 310 -27.16 -9.95 2.36
C SER A 310 -27.28 -9.15 3.66
N HIS A 311 -27.02 -7.85 3.59
CA HIS A 311 -26.99 -6.97 4.74
C HIS A 311 -27.34 -5.54 4.31
N ASP A 312 -27.97 -4.75 5.18
CA ASP A 312 -28.31 -3.37 4.85
C ASP A 312 -27.16 -2.41 5.18
N LYS A 313 -26.86 -2.21 6.47
CA LYS A 313 -25.99 -1.12 6.95
C LYS A 313 -24.52 -1.54 6.98
N SER A 314 -23.77 -1.27 5.93
CA SER A 314 -22.39 -1.73 5.80
C SER A 314 -21.38 -1.06 6.74
N MET A 315 -20.96 0.17 6.46
CA MET A 315 -19.82 0.82 7.12
C MET A 315 -20.12 2.28 7.50
N LEU A 316 -20.30 2.55 8.80
CA LEU A 316 -20.47 3.90 9.32
C LEU A 316 -19.13 4.46 9.83
N LEU A 317 -18.77 5.66 9.38
CA LEU A 317 -17.61 6.40 9.88
C LEU A 317 -18.08 7.72 10.50
N GLY A 318 -18.09 7.78 11.83
CA GLY A 318 -18.67 8.87 12.60
C GLY A 318 -20.19 8.71 12.78
N HIS A 319 -20.60 8.50 14.04
CA HIS A 319 -21.96 8.02 14.36
C HIS A 319 -23.05 9.10 14.41
N SER A 320 -22.69 10.38 14.62
CA SER A 320 -23.66 11.43 14.91
C SER A 320 -23.21 12.79 14.37
N ASP A 321 -24.15 13.51 13.74
CA ASP A 321 -23.95 14.89 13.25
C ASP A 321 -23.59 15.86 14.41
N GLY A 322 -23.96 15.52 15.65
CA GLY A 322 -23.66 16.32 16.84
C GLY A 322 -22.29 16.04 17.46
N ASN A 323 -21.52 15.06 16.98
CA ASN A 323 -20.28 14.62 17.64
C ASN A 323 -19.00 15.27 17.08
N GLY A 324 -19.14 16.33 16.30
CA GLY A 324 -18.00 16.94 15.62
C GLY A 324 -16.95 17.57 16.54
N SER A 325 -17.24 17.84 17.81
CA SER A 325 -16.22 18.29 18.78
C SER A 325 -15.20 17.20 19.13
N GLN A 326 -15.62 15.94 19.07
CA GLN A 326 -14.77 14.77 19.29
C GLN A 326 -14.16 14.25 17.99
N ASP A 327 -14.92 14.24 16.89
CA ASP A 327 -14.52 13.51 15.68
C ASP A 327 -13.66 14.33 14.70
N ARG A 328 -13.69 15.67 14.75
CA ARG A 328 -12.85 16.52 13.90
C ARG A 328 -11.36 16.33 14.22
N GLY A 329 -10.55 16.14 13.19
CA GLY A 329 -9.11 15.85 13.31
C GLY A 329 -8.77 14.37 13.51
N HIS A 330 -9.79 13.50 13.58
CA HIS A 330 -9.67 12.05 13.69
C HIS A 330 -10.30 11.34 12.48
N LEU A 331 -10.69 10.07 12.64
CA LEU A 331 -11.43 9.28 11.65
C LEU A 331 -10.68 9.16 10.32
N ARG A 332 -9.35 9.09 10.35
CA ARG A 332 -8.54 8.83 9.15
C ARG A 332 -8.59 7.33 8.82
N VAL A 333 -9.42 7.00 7.85
CA VAL A 333 -9.70 5.61 7.47
C VAL A 333 -9.46 5.40 5.99
N THR A 334 -8.90 4.24 5.65
CA THR A 334 -8.72 3.78 4.27
C THR A 334 -9.64 2.61 4.01
N TYR A 335 -10.41 2.66 2.93
CA TYR A 335 -11.26 1.57 2.46
C TYR A 335 -10.75 1.14 1.09
N HIS A 336 -10.22 -0.08 0.95
CA HIS A 336 -9.78 -0.54 -0.36
C HIS A 336 -10.05 -2.01 -0.67
N HIS A 337 -10.37 -2.28 -1.93
CA HIS A 337 -10.61 -3.65 -2.42
C HIS A 337 -11.68 -4.41 -1.65
N ASN A 338 -12.62 -3.70 -1.01
CA ASN A 338 -13.80 -4.32 -0.42
C ASN A 338 -14.83 -4.60 -1.51
N TYR A 339 -15.59 -5.67 -1.32
CA TYR A 339 -16.73 -6.05 -2.16
C TYR A 339 -18.03 -5.77 -1.41
N PHE A 340 -18.79 -4.80 -1.89
CA PHE A 340 -20.15 -4.50 -1.45
C PHE A 340 -21.13 -5.17 -2.41
N ASP A 341 -21.60 -6.37 -2.05
CA ASP A 341 -22.30 -7.31 -2.93
C ASP A 341 -23.79 -7.36 -2.59
N GLY A 342 -24.55 -6.40 -3.12
CA GLY A 342 -25.98 -6.28 -2.92
C GLY A 342 -26.38 -5.81 -1.52
N SER A 343 -25.48 -5.16 -0.78
CA SER A 343 -25.80 -4.52 0.49
C SER A 343 -26.51 -3.17 0.30
N GLY A 344 -27.37 -2.79 1.24
CA GLY A 344 -28.22 -1.60 1.11
C GLY A 344 -27.42 -0.30 1.16
N THR A 345 -26.94 0.08 2.34
CA THR A 345 -26.49 1.43 2.65
C THR A 345 -25.10 1.48 3.31
N ARG A 346 -24.49 2.68 3.34
CA ARG A 346 -23.27 3.06 4.08
C ARG A 346 -21.98 2.45 3.52
N HIS A 347 -21.52 2.83 2.33
CA HIS A 347 -20.32 2.23 1.71
C HIS A 347 -19.14 3.19 1.40
N PRO A 348 -18.47 3.81 2.39
CA PRO A 348 -18.94 4.13 3.72
C PRO A 348 -19.85 5.38 3.73
N ARG A 349 -20.60 5.58 4.83
CA ARG A 349 -21.15 6.90 5.17
C ARG A 349 -20.20 7.60 6.14
N VAL A 350 -19.66 8.74 5.74
CA VAL A 350 -18.57 9.44 6.43
C VAL A 350 -19.04 10.76 7.03
N ARG A 351 -18.67 11.00 8.28
CA ARG A 351 -18.77 12.27 8.99
C ARG A 351 -17.41 12.72 9.52
N PHE A 352 -17.11 14.00 9.38
CA PHE A 352 -15.95 14.73 9.94
C PHE A 352 -14.54 14.25 9.54
N GLY A 353 -14.34 12.98 9.20
CA GLY A 353 -13.05 12.44 8.80
C GLY A 353 -12.52 13.17 7.56
N ASN A 354 -11.31 13.73 7.67
CA ASN A 354 -10.66 14.42 6.56
C ASN A 354 -9.12 14.33 6.69
N PRO A 355 -8.41 13.65 5.76
CA PRO A 355 -8.95 12.97 4.59
C PRO A 355 -9.24 11.48 4.84
N VAL A 356 -10.37 11.01 4.31
CA VAL A 356 -10.74 9.59 4.17
C VAL A 356 -10.44 9.15 2.74
N HIS A 357 -9.92 7.94 2.59
CA HIS A 357 -9.51 7.43 1.28
C HIS A 357 -10.27 6.15 0.94
N VAL A 358 -10.99 6.18 -0.19
CA VAL A 358 -11.80 5.06 -0.68
C VAL A 358 -11.33 4.72 -2.08
N PHE A 359 -10.60 3.61 -2.24
CA PHE A 359 -10.04 3.26 -3.54
C PHE A 359 -10.16 1.79 -3.92
N ASN A 360 -10.32 1.52 -5.21
CA ASN A 360 -10.35 0.16 -5.77
C ASN A 360 -11.35 -0.79 -5.09
N ASN A 361 -12.48 -0.30 -4.58
CA ASN A 361 -13.57 -1.13 -4.09
C ASN A 361 -14.54 -1.47 -5.23
N TYR A 362 -15.23 -2.60 -5.09
CA TYR A 362 -16.27 -3.03 -6.01
C TYR A 362 -17.64 -2.94 -5.33
N TYR A 363 -18.54 -2.19 -5.96
CA TYR A 363 -19.92 -1.97 -5.53
C TYR A 363 -20.85 -2.61 -6.57
N ARG A 364 -21.77 -3.45 -6.13
CA ARG A 364 -22.73 -4.14 -7.00
C ARG A 364 -24.12 -4.13 -6.38
N ASP A 365 -25.12 -3.66 -7.15
CA ASP A 365 -26.54 -3.74 -6.79
C ASP A 365 -26.84 -3.08 -5.42
N ASN A 366 -26.27 -1.89 -5.16
CA ASN A 366 -26.41 -1.17 -3.89
C ASN A 366 -27.33 0.06 -4.01
N GLU A 367 -27.99 0.46 -2.91
CA GLU A 367 -28.80 1.70 -2.87
C GLU A 367 -27.90 2.93 -3.05
N TYR A 368 -26.85 3.07 -2.25
CA TYR A 368 -25.84 4.09 -2.47
C TYR A 368 -24.44 3.61 -2.15
N GLY A 369 -23.43 4.22 -2.78
CA GLY A 369 -22.01 3.94 -2.53
C GLY A 369 -21.45 4.79 -1.39
N VAL A 370 -20.59 5.75 -1.74
CA VAL A 370 -19.88 6.58 -0.77
C VAL A 370 -20.66 7.85 -0.46
N ALA A 371 -20.97 8.11 0.81
CA ALA A 371 -21.59 9.37 1.23
C ALA A 371 -20.62 10.20 2.08
N SER A 372 -20.30 11.42 1.62
CA SER A 372 -19.51 12.39 2.39
C SER A 372 -20.43 13.42 3.02
N THR A 373 -20.51 13.42 4.35
CA THR A 373 -21.45 14.26 5.11
C THR A 373 -20.72 15.02 6.22
N MET A 374 -21.36 16.08 6.71
CA MET A 374 -20.76 17.07 7.61
C MET A 374 -19.42 17.57 7.03
N ASP A 375 -18.51 18.12 7.83
CA ASP A 375 -17.22 18.63 7.30
C ASP A 375 -16.21 17.53 6.87
N ALA A 376 -16.67 16.34 6.45
CA ALA A 376 -15.82 15.27 5.95
C ALA A 376 -15.10 15.63 4.64
N GLY A 377 -13.96 14.98 4.38
CA GLY A 377 -13.27 15.05 3.10
C GLY A 377 -12.91 13.65 2.61
N VAL A 378 -13.54 13.21 1.52
CA VAL A 378 -13.38 11.84 1.01
C VAL A 378 -12.81 11.83 -0.40
N LEU A 379 -11.66 11.20 -0.59
CA LEU A 379 -11.12 10.91 -1.91
C LEU A 379 -11.64 9.54 -2.37
N VAL A 380 -12.43 9.53 -3.44
CA VAL A 380 -13.02 8.32 -4.03
C VAL A 380 -12.34 8.06 -5.37
N GLU A 381 -11.41 7.11 -5.44
CA GLU A 381 -10.64 6.90 -6.67
C GLU A 381 -10.41 5.44 -7.09
N GLY A 382 -10.45 5.18 -8.40
CA GLY A 382 -10.17 3.84 -8.93
C GLY A 382 -11.23 2.79 -8.60
N ASN A 383 -12.41 3.15 -8.13
CA ASN A 383 -13.47 2.20 -7.74
C ASN A 383 -14.31 1.74 -8.94
N TYR A 384 -14.99 0.60 -8.79
CA TYR A 384 -15.93 0.08 -9.79
C TYR A 384 -17.34 0.02 -9.19
N PHE A 385 -18.27 0.79 -9.75
CA PHE A 385 -19.69 0.81 -9.37
C PHE A 385 -20.53 0.17 -10.47
N GLU A 386 -21.31 -0.85 -10.11
CA GLU A 386 -22.21 -1.57 -11.01
C GLU A 386 -23.63 -1.61 -10.44
N ASN A 387 -24.60 -1.07 -11.17
CA ASN A 387 -26.01 -1.00 -10.75
C ASN A 387 -26.19 -0.39 -9.35
N VAL A 388 -25.47 0.70 -9.09
CA VAL A 388 -25.59 1.46 -7.84
C VAL A 388 -26.44 2.69 -8.09
N ASP A 389 -27.56 2.83 -7.38
CA ASP A 389 -28.52 3.91 -7.65
C ASP A 389 -27.88 5.28 -7.40
N GLU A 390 -27.16 5.44 -6.29
CA GLU A 390 -26.44 6.68 -5.94
C GLU A 390 -24.96 6.39 -5.64
N PRO A 391 -24.07 6.35 -6.65
CA PRO A 391 -22.69 5.88 -6.47
C PRO A 391 -21.86 6.69 -5.48
N THR A 392 -22.02 8.02 -5.51
CA THR A 392 -21.40 8.94 -4.56
C THR A 392 -22.35 10.08 -4.23
N LEU A 393 -22.32 10.52 -2.98
CA LEU A 393 -23.20 11.55 -2.43
C LEU A 393 -22.43 12.59 -1.61
N VAL A 394 -22.85 13.85 -1.71
CA VAL A 394 -22.33 14.99 -0.97
C VAL A 394 -23.45 15.52 -0.06
N GLY A 395 -23.47 15.01 1.17
CA GLY A 395 -24.63 15.07 2.06
C GLY A 395 -25.39 13.74 2.05
N TYR A 396 -26.30 13.56 3.01
CA TYR A 396 -27.27 12.46 3.00
C TYR A 396 -28.35 12.67 4.05
N ALA A 397 -29.61 12.51 3.66
CA ALA A 397 -30.77 12.76 4.52
C ALA A 397 -30.67 14.15 5.19
N SER A 398 -30.72 14.22 6.53
CA SER A 398 -30.59 15.47 7.28
C SER A 398 -29.14 15.88 7.59
N SER A 399 -28.15 15.08 7.21
CA SER A 399 -26.74 15.40 7.47
C SER A 399 -26.25 16.39 6.40
N ASP A 400 -25.66 17.50 6.86
CA ASP A 400 -25.12 18.53 6.00
C ASP A 400 -24.07 17.97 5.00
N PRO A 401 -23.82 18.65 3.87
CA PRO A 401 -22.82 18.21 2.90
C PRO A 401 -21.38 18.23 3.44
N GLY A 402 -20.56 17.28 2.96
CA GLY A 402 -19.09 17.34 3.06
C GLY A 402 -18.39 17.63 1.76
N ALA A 403 -17.12 17.25 1.68
CA ALA A 403 -16.32 17.31 0.47
C ALA A 403 -16.04 15.89 -0.06
N LEU A 404 -16.15 15.72 -1.37
CA LEU A 404 -15.87 14.47 -2.06
C LEU A 404 -15.21 14.77 -3.40
N VAL A 405 -14.00 14.22 -3.60
CA VAL A 405 -13.26 14.31 -4.85
C VAL A 405 -13.22 12.94 -5.51
N GLN A 406 -13.56 12.87 -6.80
CA GLN A 406 -13.54 11.64 -7.57
C GLN A 406 -12.37 11.59 -8.55
N ARG A 407 -11.77 10.41 -8.75
CA ARG A 407 -10.77 10.18 -9.80
C ARG A 407 -10.85 8.76 -10.36
N ASN A 408 -10.82 8.60 -11.68
CA ASN A 408 -10.66 7.28 -12.32
C ASN A 408 -11.64 6.19 -11.85
N ASN A 409 -12.87 6.53 -11.43
CA ASN A 409 -13.89 5.54 -11.09
C ASN A 409 -14.59 5.04 -12.37
N VAL A 410 -15.10 3.80 -12.33
CA VAL A 410 -15.93 3.20 -13.37
C VAL A 410 -17.37 3.11 -12.86
N PHE A 411 -18.34 3.51 -13.70
CA PHE A 411 -19.77 3.45 -13.41
C PHE A 411 -20.47 2.70 -14.53
N VAL A 412 -21.15 1.59 -14.21
CA VAL A 412 -21.86 0.73 -15.17
C VAL A 412 -23.28 0.52 -14.67
N GLY A 413 -24.29 0.97 -15.41
CA GLY A 413 -25.69 0.84 -14.98
C GLY A 413 -26.02 1.61 -13.69
N SER A 414 -25.13 2.50 -13.27
CA SER A 414 -25.24 3.30 -12.04
C SER A 414 -25.85 4.67 -12.28
N GLY A 415 -26.39 5.29 -11.23
CA GLY A 415 -26.84 6.68 -11.28
C GLY A 415 -25.70 7.70 -11.40
N THR A 416 -26.06 8.98 -11.38
CA THR A 416 -25.10 10.08 -11.53
C THR A 416 -24.31 10.28 -10.24
N PRO A 417 -22.97 10.22 -10.26
CA PRO A 417 -22.16 10.39 -9.06
C PRO A 417 -22.02 11.87 -8.69
N GLU A 418 -22.16 12.20 -7.40
CA GLU A 418 -21.93 13.56 -6.88
C GLU A 418 -20.47 13.79 -6.48
N SER A 419 -19.98 15.02 -6.63
CA SER A 419 -18.68 15.46 -6.12
C SER A 419 -18.70 16.96 -5.82
N GLY A 420 -17.81 17.41 -4.94
CA GLY A 420 -17.76 18.81 -4.54
C GLY A 420 -16.70 19.09 -3.47
N GLY A 421 -16.30 20.36 -3.35
CA GLY A 421 -15.33 20.80 -2.36
C GLY A 421 -13.90 20.35 -2.65
N SER A 422 -13.08 20.26 -1.60
CA SER A 422 -11.69 19.83 -1.66
C SER A 422 -11.37 18.88 -0.52
N VAL A 423 -10.44 17.95 -0.75
CA VAL A 423 -10.04 16.92 0.21
C VAL A 423 -8.56 17.09 0.53
N ALA A 424 -8.20 16.94 1.80
CA ALA A 424 -6.80 17.02 2.21
C ALA A 424 -5.94 15.93 1.53
N PRO A 425 -4.63 16.14 1.32
CA PRO A 425 -3.77 15.17 0.66
C PRO A 425 -3.66 13.83 1.41
N ILE A 426 -3.59 12.73 0.66
CA ILE A 426 -3.28 11.41 1.21
C ILE A 426 -1.76 11.28 1.41
N PRO A 427 -1.27 11.06 2.65
CA PRO A 427 0.16 11.20 2.93
C PRO A 427 0.98 9.91 2.73
N TYR A 428 0.33 8.76 2.56
CA TYR A 428 1.01 7.47 2.40
C TYR A 428 1.12 7.08 0.92
N SER A 429 2.10 6.22 0.62
CA SER A 429 2.25 5.65 -0.72
C SER A 429 1.24 4.53 -0.96
N TYR A 430 0.71 4.48 -2.17
CA TYR A 430 -0.19 3.43 -2.66
C TYR A 430 -0.07 3.36 -4.18
N THR A 431 -0.59 2.29 -4.78
CA THR A 431 -0.72 2.15 -6.22
C THR A 431 -2.16 1.79 -6.52
N LEU A 432 -2.79 2.57 -7.40
CA LEU A 432 -4.11 2.24 -7.91
C LEU A 432 -3.97 1.12 -8.93
N GLU A 433 -4.71 0.02 -8.74
CA GLU A 433 -5.02 -0.88 -9.84
C GLU A 433 -5.97 -0.15 -10.83
N ASN A 434 -5.95 -0.56 -12.10
CA ASN A 434 -6.89 -0.05 -13.09
C ASN A 434 -8.33 -0.33 -12.63
N ALA A 435 -9.16 0.72 -12.53
CA ALA A 435 -10.54 0.59 -12.08
C ALA A 435 -11.33 -0.45 -12.89
N ALA A 436 -11.06 -0.60 -14.20
CA ALA A 436 -11.76 -1.57 -15.05
C ALA A 436 -11.51 -3.03 -14.64
N THR A 437 -10.43 -3.33 -13.93
CA THR A 437 -10.10 -4.68 -13.45
C THR A 437 -10.58 -4.90 -12.01
N VAL A 438 -10.97 -3.86 -11.27
CA VAL A 438 -11.37 -3.99 -9.86
C VAL A 438 -12.49 -4.99 -9.64
N LYS A 439 -13.51 -5.03 -10.51
CA LYS A 439 -14.60 -6.03 -10.42
C LYS A 439 -14.06 -7.46 -10.32
N SER A 440 -13.15 -7.85 -11.21
CA SER A 440 -12.60 -9.20 -11.26
C SER A 440 -11.62 -9.47 -10.11
N SER A 441 -10.74 -8.53 -9.75
CA SER A 441 -9.74 -8.74 -8.68
C SER A 441 -10.42 -8.83 -7.32
N VAL A 442 -11.35 -7.91 -7.05
CA VAL A 442 -12.09 -7.84 -5.78
C VAL A 442 -13.05 -9.03 -5.65
N SER A 443 -13.76 -9.43 -6.71
CA SER A 443 -14.61 -10.63 -6.65
C SER A 443 -13.82 -11.92 -6.33
N ALA A 444 -12.58 -12.01 -6.81
CA ALA A 444 -11.72 -13.16 -6.57
C ALA A 444 -11.07 -13.13 -5.18
N GLY A 445 -10.65 -11.96 -4.70
CA GLY A 445 -9.85 -11.81 -3.49
C GLY A 445 -10.61 -11.45 -2.23
N ALA A 446 -11.78 -10.81 -2.32
CA ALA A 446 -12.45 -10.30 -1.12
C ALA A 446 -13.20 -11.37 -0.33
N GLY A 447 -13.17 -11.24 0.99
CA GLY A 447 -13.84 -12.10 1.96
C GLY A 447 -12.95 -13.15 2.63
N ALA A 448 -13.54 -13.83 3.60
CA ALA A 448 -12.87 -14.91 4.32
C ALA A 448 -12.66 -16.14 3.41
N GLY A 449 -11.62 -16.91 3.71
CA GLY A 449 -11.21 -18.10 2.95
C GLY A 449 -10.43 -17.79 1.66
N ARG A 450 -10.06 -16.53 1.42
CA ARG A 450 -9.34 -16.09 0.21
C ARG A 450 -7.83 -15.96 0.41
N ILE A 451 -7.36 -16.05 1.64
CA ILE A 451 -5.94 -16.01 1.98
C ILE A 451 -5.51 -17.29 2.71
N SER A 452 -4.23 -17.62 2.57
CA SER A 452 -3.59 -18.63 3.41
C SER A 452 -3.31 -18.02 4.79
N VAL A 453 -3.62 -18.76 5.85
CA VAL A 453 -3.61 -18.26 7.24
C VAL A 453 -2.79 -19.11 8.17
#